data_AF-A0A940LEF7-F1
#
_entry.id   AF-A0A940LEF7-F1
#
_cell.length_a   1.000
_cell.length_b   1.000
_cell.length_c   1.000
_cell.angle_alpha   90.00
_cell.angle_beta   90.00
_cell.angle_gamma   90.00
#
_symmetry.space_group_name_H-M   'P 1'
#
loop_
_entity.id
_entity.type
_entity.pdbx_description
1 polymer ?
#
loop_
_entity_poly.entity_id
_entity_poly.type
_entity_poly.pdbx_seq_one_letter_code
_entity_poly.pdbx_strand_id
1 'polypeptide(L)' 'MNEVKLVLVAENLGTIPPNTGLLVIRDGDKTYQVNFTADMQTNASIILKRKVNQ' A
#
# COMPACT_ATOMS: atom_id res chain seq x y z
N MET A 1 0.27 -15.21 12.94
CA MET A 1 0.62 -14.37 11.78
C MET A 1 0.59 -12.92 12.24
N ASN A 2 1.75 -12.27 12.38
CA ASN A 2 1.85 -10.93 12.98
C ASN A 2 1.91 -9.80 11.95
N GLU A 3 2.04 -10.15 10.66
CA GLU A 3 2.15 -9.22 9.57
C GLU A 3 1.32 -9.70 8.37
N VAL A 4 0.78 -8.75 7.62
CA VAL A 4 0.14 -8.97 6.32
C VAL A 4 0.85 -8.09 5.31
N LYS A 5 1.28 -8.68 4.18
CA LYS A 5 1.93 -7.96 3.08
C LYS A 5 0.96 -7.79 1.92
N LEU A 6 0.66 -6.55 1.57
CA LEU A 6 -0.06 -6.16 0.38
C LEU A 6 0.97 -5.79 -0.70
N VAL A 7 0.89 -6.41 -1.87
CA VAL A 7 1.74 -6.07 -3.02
C VAL A 7 0.84 -5.48 -4.09
N LEU A 8 1.14 -4.24 -4.50
CA LEU A 8 0.47 -3.58 -5.61
C LEU A 8 1.37 -3.67 -6.83
N VAL A 9 0.87 -4.37 -7.84
CA VAL A 9 1.55 -4.61 -9.11
C VAL A 9 0.89 -3.74 -10.17
N ALA A 10 1.70 -3.04 -10.96
CA ALA A 10 1.21 -2.30 -12.12
C ALA A 10 1.08 -3.24 -13.32
N GLU A 11 -0.12 -3.81 -13.53
CA GLU A 11 -0.39 -4.68 -14.70
C GLU A 11 -0.61 -3.89 -16.00
N ASN A 12 -0.88 -2.59 -15.89
CA ASN A 12 -0.94 -1.64 -17.01
C ASN A 12 -0.37 -0.29 -16.54
N LEU A 13 0.04 0.57 -17.47
CA LEU A 13 0.42 1.96 -17.15
C LEU A 13 -0.77 2.87 -17.46
N GLY A 14 -1.18 3.67 -16.48
CA GLY A 14 -2.01 4.83 -16.76
C GLY A 14 -1.25 5.83 -17.64
N THR A 15 -1.96 6.77 -18.24
CA THR A 15 -1.35 7.82 -19.08
C THR A 15 -0.44 8.77 -18.32
N ILE A 16 -0.43 8.74 -16.98
CA ILE A 16 0.45 9.52 -16.12
C ILE A 16 1.39 8.55 -15.38
N PRO A 17 2.66 8.46 -15.78
CA PRO A 17 3.69 7.75 -15.01
C PRO A 17 4.12 8.57 -13.77
N PRO A 18 4.52 7.92 -12.65
CA PRO A 18 4.31 6.50 -12.31
C PRO A 18 2.85 6.23 -11.92
N ASN A 19 2.43 4.96 -11.86
CA ASN A 19 1.11 4.61 -11.32
C ASN A 19 1.12 4.87 -9.82
N THR A 20 0.73 6.09 -9.47
CA THR A 20 0.66 6.57 -8.10
C THR A 20 -0.73 6.34 -7.54
N GLY A 21 -0.79 6.03 -6.25
CA GLY A 21 -2.05 5.85 -5.55
C GLY A 21 -1.95 6.23 -4.08
N LEU A 22 -3.11 6.51 -3.49
CA LEU A 22 -3.27 6.73 -2.06
C LEU A 22 -4.02 5.52 -1.48
N LEU A 23 -3.36 4.76 -0.61
CA LEU A 23 -4.02 3.78 0.24
C LEU A 23 -4.50 4.46 1.52
N VAL A 24 -5.82 4.40 1.76
CA VAL A 24 -6.43 4.86 3.01
C VAL A 24 -6.81 3.64 3.86
N ILE A 25 -6.21 3.51 5.04
CA ILE A 25 -6.50 2.43 6.01
C ILE A 25 -7.31 3.04 7.15
N ARG A 26 -8.48 2.45 7.43
CA ARG A 26 -9.34 2.82 8.56
C ARG A 26 -9.29 1.72 9.61
N ASP A 27 -8.84 2.06 10.81
CA ASP A 27 -8.74 1.18 11.99
C ASP A 27 -9.49 1.82 13.16
N GLY A 28 -10.79 1.51 13.27
CA GLY A 28 -11.70 2.23 14.15
C GLY A 28 -11.70 3.73 13.85
N ASP A 29 -11.37 4.55 14.85
CA ASP A 29 -11.30 6.01 14.73
C ASP A 29 -9.98 6.50 14.10
N LYS A 30 -9.03 5.61 13.81
CA LYS A 30 -7.74 5.98 13.21
C LYS A 30 -7.79 5.85 11.70
N THR A 31 -7.27 6.86 11.03
CA THR A 31 -7.07 6.84 9.58
C THR A 31 -5.59 6.99 9.26
N TYR A 32 -5.06 6.08 8.46
CA TYR A 32 -3.71 6.12 7.93
C TYR A 32 -3.78 6.35 6.43
N GLN A 33 -2.91 7.21 5.92
CA GLN A 33 -2.80 7.54 4.52
C GLN A 33 -1.39 7.19 4.05
N VAL A 34 -1.29 6.31 3.05
CA VAL A 34 -0.03 5.84 2.50
C VAL A 34 -0.03 6.10 1.00
N ASN A 35 0.79 7.06 0.58
CA ASN A 35 1.05 7.25 -0.85
C ASN A 35 2.03 6.18 -1.33
N PHE A 36 1.76 5.60 -2.49
CA PHE A 36 2.62 4.62 -3.12
C PHE A 36 2.74 4.91 -4.62
N THR A 37 3.81 4.39 -5.21
CA THR A 37 4.09 4.46 -6.64
C THR A 37 4.49 3.07 -7.12
N ALA A 38 4.02 2.67 -8.30
CA ALA A 38 4.45 1.45 -8.98
C ALA A 38 4.55 1.71 -10.49
N ASP A 39 5.31 0.89 -11.20
CA ASP A 39 5.40 0.88 -12.66
C ASP A 39 5.66 -0.55 -13.16
N MET A 40 5.87 -0.72 -14.48
CA MET A 40 6.12 -2.05 -15.05
C MET A 40 7.42 -2.71 -14.55
N GLN A 41 8.31 -1.96 -13.90
CA GLN A 41 9.59 -2.44 -13.37
C GLN A 41 9.57 -2.59 -11.84
N THR A 42 8.69 -1.86 -11.15
CA THR A 42 8.68 -1.73 -9.69
C THR A 42 7.29 -1.96 -9.10
N ASN A 43 7.24 -2.77 -8.05
CA ASN A 43 6.03 -3.02 -7.28
C ASN A 43 6.04 -2.23 -5.97
N ALA A 44 4.88 -1.75 -5.53
CA ALA A 44 4.72 -1.22 -4.19
C ALA A 44 4.40 -2.36 -3.21
N SER A 45 5.06 -2.39 -2.05
CA SER A 45 4.79 -3.35 -0.97
C SER A 45 4.45 -2.62 0.31
N ILE A 46 3.27 -2.90 0.88
CA ILE A 46 2.78 -2.32 2.12
C ILE A 46 2.67 -3.42 3.16
N ILE A 47 3.36 -3.25 4.29
CA ILE A 47 3.38 -4.23 5.38
C ILE A 47 2.53 -3.71 6.53
N LEU A 48 1.43 -4.40 6.81
CA LEU A 48 0.56 -4.13 7.94
C LEU A 48 1.03 -4.99 9.10
N LYS A 49 1.55 -4.35 10.15
CA LYS A 49 1.96 -5.02 11.39
C LYS A 49 0.86 -4.89 12.42
N ARG A 50 0.43 -6.01 13.00
CA ARG A 50 -0.53 -5.97 14.10
C ARG A 50 0.16 -5.35 15.32
N LYS A 51 -0.48 -4.32 15.91
CA LYS A 51 -0.07 -3.84 17.22
C LYS A 51 -0.35 -4.92 18.26
N VAL A 52 0.70 -5.44 18.88
CA VAL A 52 0.58 -6.30 20.06
C VAL A 52 0.45 -5.36 21.25
N ASN A 53 -0.69 -5.39 21.93
CA ASN A 53 -0.83 -4.73 23.22
C ASN A 53 -0.04 -5.59 24.21
N GLN A 54 1.07 -5.05 24.71
CA GLN A 54 1.77 -5.60 25.88
C GLN A 54 0.98 -5.26 27.14
#